data_AF-A0A2W6D171-F1
#
_entry.id   AF-A0A2W6D171-F1
#
_cell.length_a   1.000
_cell.length_b   1.000
_cell.length_c   1.000
_cell.angle_alpha   90.00
_cell.angle_beta   90.00
_cell.angle_gamma   90.00
#
_symmetry.space_group_name_H-M   'P 1'
#
loop_
_entity.id
_entity.type
_entity.pdbx_description
1 polymer ?
#
loop_
_entity_poly.entity_id
_entity_poly.type
_entity_poly.pdbx_seq_one_letter_code
_entity_poly.pdbx_strand_id
1 'polypeptide(L)' 'EYKLEVWDSPNSAGVIIDAIRAAKIAKDRGIGGPITSASAYFMKSPPEQYSDSDAYAAVEAFIRGEVHR' A
#
# COMPACT_ATOMS: atom_id res chain seq x y z
N GLU A 1 -20.67 21.38 7.34
CA GLU A 1 -19.87 21.66 6.12
C GLU A 1 -18.43 21.92 6.54
N TYR A 2 -17.44 21.43 5.80
CA TYR A 2 -16.01 21.66 6.08
C TYR A 2 -15.29 22.06 4.79
N LYS A 3 -14.22 22.85 4.92
CA LYS A 3 -13.28 23.19 3.84
C LYS A 3 -11.88 22.77 4.27
N LEU A 4 -11.22 21.94 3.46
CA LEU A 4 -9.85 21.51 3.68
C LEU A 4 -8.99 22.00 2.51
N GLU A 5 -7.88 22.64 2.81
CA GLU A 5 -6.89 23.10 1.83
C GLU A 5 -5.59 22.34 2.05
N VAL A 6 -5.12 21.65 1.01
CA VAL A 6 -3.90 20.84 1.03
C VAL A 6 -3.15 20.98 -0.29
N TRP A 7 -1.86 20.64 -0.26
CA TRP A 7 -1.04 20.49 -1.46
C TRP A 7 -1.16 19.05 -1.97
N ASP A 8 -1.78 18.87 -3.14
CA ASP A 8 -2.13 17.53 -3.65
C ASP A 8 -0.91 16.63 -3.91
N SER A 9 0.15 17.16 -4.53
CA SER A 9 1.33 16.35 -4.85
C SER A 9 2.08 15.88 -3.59
N PRO A 10 2.39 16.75 -2.60
CA PRO A 10 2.94 16.30 -1.32
C PRO A 10 2.03 15.33 -0.55
N ASN A 11 0.70 15.46 -0.68
CA ASN A 11 -0.27 14.61 0.01
C ASN A 11 -0.22 13.14 -0.42
N SER A 12 0.38 12.85 -1.58
CA SER A 12 0.57 11.48 -2.10
C SER A 12 2.03 11.02 -2.11
N ALA A 13 3.00 11.94 -2.01
CA ALA A 13 4.42 11.60 -2.09
C ALA A 13 4.85 10.55 -1.05
N GLY A 14 4.41 10.69 0.21
CA GLY A 14 4.70 9.70 1.26
C GLY A 14 4.14 8.32 0.96
N VAL A 15 2.89 8.26 0.49
CA VAL A 15 2.21 7.01 0.09
C VAL A 15 2.97 6.32 -1.04
N ILE A 16 3.44 7.09 -2.03
CA ILE A 16 4.17 6.53 -3.18
C ILE A 16 5.58 6.04 -2.80
N ILE A 17 6.26 6.70 -1.86
CA ILE A 17 7.55 6.22 -1.34
C ILE A 17 7.40 4.80 -0.78
N ASP A 18 6.38 4.57 0.04
CA ASP A 18 6.16 3.26 0.67
C ASP A 18 5.65 2.22 -0.33
N ALA A 19 4.78 2.60 -1.28
CA ALA A 19 4.35 1.70 -2.35
C ALA A 19 5.52 1.20 -3.22
N ILE A 20 6.48 2.09 -3.56
CA ILE A 20 7.68 1.71 -4.33
C ILE A 20 8.57 0.76 -3.52
N ARG A 21 8.71 1.00 -2.21
CA ARG A 21 9.49 0.12 -1.32
C ARG A 21 8.83 -1.27 -1.19
N ALA A 22 7.52 -1.34 -1.07
CA ALA A 22 6.78 -2.60 -1.09
C ALA A 22 6.96 -3.36 -2.41
N ALA A 23 6.92 -2.67 -3.54
CA ALA A 23 7.21 -3.26 -4.85
C ALA A 23 8.64 -3.80 -4.95
N LYS A 24 9.62 -3.11 -4.35
CA LYS A 24 11.01 -3.59 -4.29
C LYS A 24 11.13 -4.86 -3.43
N ILE A 25 10.47 -4.91 -2.28
CA ILE A 25 10.42 -6.12 -1.43
C ILE A 25 9.83 -7.30 -2.21
N ALA A 26 8.71 -7.09 -2.92
CA ALA A 26 8.10 -8.14 -3.75
C ALA A 26 9.07 -8.66 -4.82
N LYS A 27 9.73 -7.73 -5.52
CA LYS A 27 10.74 -8.06 -6.54
C LYS A 27 11.88 -8.89 -5.94
N ASP A 28 12.41 -8.50 -4.78
CA ASP A 28 13.52 -9.19 -4.12
C ASP A 28 13.13 -10.60 -3.66
N ARG A 29 11.86 -10.82 -3.34
CA ARG A 29 11.29 -12.12 -2.98
C ARG A 29 10.82 -12.94 -4.20
N GLY A 30 10.98 -12.44 -5.42
CA GLY A 30 10.51 -13.12 -6.63
C GLY A 30 8.99 -13.19 -6.77
N ILE A 31 8.25 -12.31 -6.08
CA ILE A 31 6.79 -12.26 -6.13
C ILE A 31 6.35 -11.37 -7.30
N GLY A 32 5.68 -11.97 -8.28
CA GLY A 32 5.04 -11.26 -9.39
C GLY A 32 3.54 -11.04 -9.19
N GLY A 33 2.95 -10.22 -10.05
CA GLY A 33 1.54 -9.82 -9.97
C GLY A 33 1.26 -8.73 -8.93
N PRO A 34 0.00 -8.35 -8.73
CA PRO A 34 -0.38 -7.38 -7.70
C PRO A 34 -0.04 -7.88 -6.29
N ILE A 35 0.47 -6.98 -5.44
CA ILE A 35 0.69 -7.22 -4.02
C ILE A 35 -0.56 -6.72 -3.31
N THR A 36 -1.52 -7.61 -3.08
CA THR A 36 -2.88 -7.26 -2.65
C THR A 36 -2.89 -6.51 -1.33
N SER A 37 -2.03 -6.89 -0.37
CA SER A 37 -1.81 -6.19 0.90
C SER A 37 -1.38 -4.74 0.71
N ALA A 38 -0.34 -4.49 -0.10
CA ALA A 38 0.17 -3.15 -0.36
C ALA A 38 -0.79 -2.32 -1.23
N SER A 39 -1.43 -2.94 -2.23
CA SER A 39 -2.43 -2.28 -3.07
C SER A 39 -3.62 -1.83 -2.25
N ALA A 40 -4.14 -2.67 -1.36
CA ALA A 40 -5.30 -2.36 -0.52
C ALA A 40 -5.04 -1.19 0.44
N TYR A 41 -3.79 -0.99 0.90
CA TYR A 41 -3.45 0.11 1.80
C TYR A 41 -3.05 1.42 1.09
N PHE A 42 -2.36 1.34 -0.06
CA PHE A 42 -1.81 2.53 -0.71
C PHE A 42 -2.66 3.07 -1.88
N MET A 43 -3.61 2.30 -2.40
CA MET A 43 -4.35 2.63 -3.63
C MET A 43 -5.85 2.75 -3.38
N LYS A 44 -6.50 3.73 -4.02
CA LYS A 44 -7.96 3.94 -3.94
C LYS A 44 -8.79 2.86 -4.66
N SER A 45 -8.17 2.10 -5.55
CA SER A 45 -8.84 1.08 -6.36
C SER A 45 -7.99 -0.19 -6.40
N PRO A 46 -7.90 -0.91 -5.27
CA PRO A 46 -7.11 -2.12 -5.20
C PRO A 46 -7.83 -3.28 -5.91
N PRO A 47 -7.09 -4.34 -6.32
CA PRO A 47 -7.69 -5.56 -6.88
C PRO A 47 -8.62 -6.29 -5.90
N GLU A 48 -8.33 -6.21 -4.61
CA GLU A 48 -9.10 -6.78 -3.51
C GLU A 48 -9.35 -5.69 -2.48
N GLN A 49 -10.60 -5.55 -2.02
CA GLN A 49 -11.00 -4.51 -1.09
C GLN A 49 -10.87 -4.99 0.35
N TYR A 50 -10.25 -4.17 1.20
CA TYR A 50 -10.07 -4.40 2.63
C TYR A 50 -10.64 -3.19 3.39
N SER A 51 -10.94 -3.36 4.68
CA SER A 51 -11.03 -2.20 5.56
C SER A 51 -9.65 -1.57 5.74
N ASP A 52 -9.56 -0.26 6.00
CA ASP A 52 -8.25 0.42 6.18
C ASP A 52 -7.40 -0.24 7.27
N SER A 53 -8.03 -0.72 8.36
CA SER A 53 -7.34 -1.42 9.45
C SER A 53 -6.80 -2.78 9.02
N ASP A 54 -7.57 -3.54 8.22
CA ASP A 54 -7.13 -4.84 7.73
C ASP A 54 -6.02 -4.67 6.68
N ALA A 55 -6.14 -3.67 5.81
CA ALA A 55 -5.11 -3.33 4.82
C ALA A 55 -3.80 -2.90 5.50
N TYR A 56 -3.88 -2.11 6.57
CA TYR A 56 -2.72 -1.75 7.39
C TYR A 56 -2.04 -2.99 7.99
N ALA A 57 -2.81 -3.87 8.63
CA ALA A 57 -2.27 -5.09 9.22
C ALA A 57 -1.65 -6.01 8.15
N ALA A 58 -2.28 -6.11 6.98
CA ALA A 58 -1.81 -6.92 5.86
C ALA A 58 -0.49 -6.41 5.27
N VAL A 59 -0.36 -5.09 5.02
CA VAL A 59 0.88 -4.53 4.46
C VAL A 59 2.04 -4.64 5.46
N GLU A 60 1.76 -4.51 6.75
CA GLU A 60 2.74 -4.71 7.83
C GLU A 60 3.23 -6.17 7.89
N ALA A 61 2.30 -7.13 7.79
CA ALA A 61 2.65 -8.56 7.69
C ALA A 61 3.47 -8.87 6.42
N PHE A 62 3.13 -8.22 5.30
CA PHE A 62 3.90 -8.35 4.06
C PHE A 62 5.32 -7.81 4.24
N ILE A 63 5.50 -6.63 4.84
CA ILE A 63 6.82 -6.06 5.10
C ILE A 63 7.65 -6.99 5.99
N ARG A 64 7.07 -7.55 7.05
CA ARG A 64 7.73 -8.54 7.93
C ARG A 64 8.01 -9.89 7.27
N GLY A 65 7.40 -10.18 6.13
CA GLY A 65 7.57 -11.46 5.41
C GLY A 65 6.71 -12.59 5.96
N GLU A 66 5.66 -12.27 6.69
CA GLU A 66 4.68 -13.21 7.24
C GLU A 66 3.67 -13.66 6.17
N VAL A 67 3.48 -12.87 5.11
CA VAL A 67 2.60 -13.16 3.97
C VAL A 67 3.29 -12.89 2.63
N HIS A 68 2.81 -13.54 1.58
CA HIS A 68 3.37 -13.45 0.23
C HIS A 68 2.73 -12.39 -0.67
N ARG A 69 1.47 -12.00 -0.44
CA ARG A 69 0.78 -10.97 -1.24
C ARG A 69 -0.11 -10.12 -0.37
#